data_AF-F0W9T7-F1
#
_entry.id   AF-F0W9T7-F1
#
_cell.length_a   1.000
_cell.length_b   1.000
_cell.length_c   1.000
_cell.angle_alpha   90.00
_cell.angle_beta   90.00
_cell.angle_gamma   90.00
#
_symmetry.space_group_name_H-M   'P 1'
#
loop_
_entity.id
_entity.type
_entity.pdbx_description
1 polymer ?
#
loop_
_entity_poly.entity_id
_entity_poly.type
_entity_poly.pdbx_seq_one_letter_code
_entity_poly.pdbx_strand_id
1 'polypeptide(L)'
;MPTKAQRARMTHAEKLTLRAYHNAHPELTQEVLAVWAKIKFRLSVVPSRKTLSRVLTNHVSAFDSNSARKTNHRVLTNHVSAFDSNSARKTNHRVTSPETEERLLLWIRQCEQYKLSIITGATIRAKADKIHREIVISIPDESGS
;
A
#
# COMPACT_ATOMS: atom_id res chain seq x y z
N MET A 1 -26.08 16.93 17.89
CA MET A 1 -24.71 16.37 17.79
C MET A 1 -24.45 15.99 16.34
N PRO A 2 -23.56 16.66 15.58
CA PRO A 2 -23.26 16.25 14.21
C PRO A 2 -22.32 15.05 14.20
N THR A 3 -22.74 13.94 13.59
CA THR A 3 -21.92 12.75 13.38
C THR A 3 -20.82 13.06 12.35
N LYS A 4 -19.56 12.74 12.68
CA LYS A 4 -18.44 12.89 11.74
C LYS A 4 -18.72 12.07 10.48
N ALA A 5 -18.79 12.73 9.32
CA ALA A 5 -19.00 12.05 8.05
C ALA A 5 -17.90 11.01 7.80
N GLN A 6 -18.27 9.73 7.86
CA GLN A 6 -17.40 8.62 7.50
C GLN A 6 -17.10 8.73 6.01
N ARG A 7 -15.90 9.21 5.67
CA ARG A 7 -15.46 9.33 4.28
C ARG A 7 -15.42 7.92 3.67
N ALA A 8 -16.32 7.63 2.73
CA ALA A 8 -16.27 6.40 1.95
C ALA A 8 -14.92 6.33 1.22
N ARG A 9 -14.09 5.37 1.62
CA ARG A 9 -12.77 5.13 1.03
C ARG A 9 -12.91 3.97 0.06
N MET A 10 -12.64 4.24 -1.22
CA MET A 10 -12.50 3.18 -2.21
C MET A 10 -11.39 2.21 -1.80
N THR A 11 -11.64 0.91 -1.92
CA THR A 11 -10.65 -0.15 -1.67
C THR A 11 -9.54 -0.12 -2.71
N HIS A 12 -8.45 -0.85 -2.48
CA HIS A 12 -7.39 -0.95 -3.47
C HIS A 12 -7.87 -1.63 -4.76
N ALA A 13 -8.64 -2.71 -4.64
CA ALA A 13 -9.20 -3.43 -5.78
C ALA A 13 -10.11 -2.54 -6.63
N GLU A 14 -11.01 -1.76 -6.01
CA GLU A 14 -11.88 -0.81 -6.73
C GLU A 14 -11.09 0.24 -7.49
N LYS A 15 -9.97 0.72 -6.93
CA LYS A 15 -9.07 1.65 -7.61
C LYS A 15 -8.39 1.00 -8.82
N LEU A 16 -8.02 -0.27 -8.74
CA LEU A 16 -7.46 -1.02 -9.87
C LEU A 16 -8.50 -1.22 -10.98
N THR A 17 -9.71 -1.64 -10.62
CA THR A 17 -10.81 -1.81 -11.58
C THR A 17 -11.17 -0.48 -12.27
N LEU A 18 -11.18 0.63 -11.52
CA LEU A 18 -11.42 1.97 -12.07
C LEU A 18 -10.35 2.37 -13.09
N ARG A 19 -9.09 2.04 -12.84
CA ARG A 19 -7.98 2.30 -13.78
C ARG A 19 -8.12 1.48 -15.06
N ALA A 20 -8.38 0.17 -14.92
CA ALA A 20 -8.58 -0.71 -16.06
C ALA A 20 -9.72 -0.20 -16.96
N TYR A 21 -10.82 0.25 -16.34
CA TYR A 21 -11.95 0.81 -17.07
C TYR A 21 -11.62 2.13 -17.78
N HIS A 22 -10.92 3.06 -17.13
CA HIS A 22 -10.46 4.30 -17.76
C HIS A 22 -9.48 4.05 -18.93
N ASN A 23 -8.58 3.08 -18.80
CA ASN A 23 -7.63 2.73 -19.86
C ASN A 23 -8.30 2.06 -21.06
N ALA A 24 -9.39 1.31 -20.84
CA ALA A 24 -10.20 0.73 -21.92
C ALA A 24 -11.09 1.77 -22.63
N HIS A 25 -11.32 2.93 -21.99
CA HIS A 25 -12.24 3.97 -22.45
C HIS A 25 -11.64 5.38 -22.25
N PRO A 26 -10.52 5.72 -22.94
CA PRO A 26 -9.86 7.02 -22.80
C PRO A 26 -10.72 8.22 -23.22
N GLU A 27 -11.78 7.99 -23.99
CA GLU A 27 -12.76 8.98 -24.43
C GLU A 27 -13.71 9.43 -23.31
N LEU A 28 -13.83 8.67 -22.24
CA LEU A 28 -14.75 8.99 -21.15
C LEU A 28 -14.25 10.17 -20.33
N THR A 29 -15.12 11.16 -20.14
CA THR A 29 -14.83 12.27 -19.24
C THR A 29 -14.75 11.79 -17.79
N GLN A 30 -13.98 12.52 -16.97
CA GLN A 30 -13.86 12.21 -15.54
C GLN A 30 -15.21 12.24 -14.80
N GLU A 31 -16.20 12.99 -15.31
CA GLU A 31 -17.53 13.06 -14.73
C GLU A 31 -18.33 11.78 -14.96
N VAL A 32 -18.31 11.27 -16.19
CA VAL A 32 -18.92 9.98 -16.53
C VAL A 32 -18.25 8.86 -15.75
N LEU A 33 -16.92 8.90 -15.64
CA LEU A 33 -16.15 7.94 -14.84
C LEU A 33 -16.52 7.99 -13.34
N ALA A 34 -16.81 9.19 -12.80
CA ALA A 34 -17.24 9.35 -11.41
C ALA A 34 -18.59 8.71 -11.14
N VAL A 35 -19.55 8.94 -12.04
CA VAL A 35 -20.89 8.36 -11.96
C VAL A 35 -20.81 6.84 -12.09
N TRP A 36 -20.04 6.34 -13.05
CA TRP A 36 -19.79 4.92 -13.23
C TRP A 36 -19.20 4.29 -11.96
N ALA A 37 -18.18 4.90 -11.37
CA ALA A 37 -17.54 4.39 -10.15
C ALA A 37 -18.51 4.34 -8.97
N LYS A 38 -19.38 5.35 -8.81
CA LYS A 38 -20.43 5.35 -7.78
C LYS A 38 -21.37 4.16 -7.95
N ILE A 39 -21.86 3.93 -9.17
CA ILE A 39 -22.81 2.85 -9.46
C ILE A 39 -22.13 1.49 -9.29
N LYS A 40 -20.95 1.30 -9.90
CA LYS A 40 -20.20 0.04 -9.92
C LYS A 40 -19.79 -0.42 -8.52
N PHE A 41 -19.29 0.51 -7.68
CA PHE A 41 -18.79 0.20 -6.34
C PHE A 41 -19.79 0.52 -5.23
N ARG A 42 -21.03 0.89 -5.58
CA ARG A 42 -22.11 1.24 -4.63
C ARG A 42 -21.65 2.28 -3.59
N LEU A 43 -20.90 3.29 -4.05
CA LEU A 43 -20.38 4.33 -3.16
C LEU A 43 -21.54 5.21 -2.67
N SER A 44 -21.48 5.60 -1.40
CA SER A 44 -22.46 6.51 -0.81
C SER A 44 -22.45 7.90 -1.46
N VAL A 45 -21.29 8.32 -2.00
CA VAL A 45 -21.08 9.63 -2.61
C VAL A 45 -20.33 9.46 -3.94
N VAL A 46 -20.64 10.32 -4.92
CA VAL A 46 -19.88 10.40 -6.17
C VAL A 46 -18.44 10.81 -5.84
N PRO A 47 -17.42 10.05 -6.28
CA PRO A 47 -16.03 10.40 -6.01
C PRO A 47 -15.71 11.76 -6.64
N SER A 48 -15.07 12.63 -5.87
CA SER A 48 -14.67 13.95 -6.37
C SER A 48 -13.68 13.82 -7.54
N ARG A 49 -13.65 14.84 -8.42
CA ARG A 49 -12.69 14.94 -9.52
C ARG A 49 -11.23 14.80 -9.03
N LYS A 50 -10.90 15.39 -7.86
CA LYS A 50 -9.57 15.24 -7.24
C LYS A 50 -9.29 13.81 -6.76
N THR A 51 -10.30 13.09 -6.27
CA THR A 51 -10.18 11.68 -5.87
C THR A 51 -9.85 10.83 -7.09
N LEU A 52 -10.60 10.99 -8.19
CA LEU A 52 -10.37 10.26 -9.43
C LEU A 52 -9.00 10.57 -10.02
N SER A 53 -8.65 11.85 -10.12
CA SER A 53 -7.34 12.29 -10.61
C SER A 53 -6.21 11.61 -9.83
N ARG A 54 -6.26 11.58 -8.48
CA ARG A 54 -5.25 10.87 -7.67
C ARG A 54 -5.21 9.37 -7.93
N VAL A 55 -6.36 8.72 -8.11
CA VAL A 55 -6.41 7.28 -8.41
C VAL A 55 -5.76 6.98 -9.76
N LEU A 56 -6.00 7.83 -10.76
CA LEU A 56 -5.47 7.69 -12.12
C LEU A 56 -3.98 8.09 -12.22
N THR A 57 -3.54 9.18 -11.58
CA THR A 57 -2.15 9.67 -11.67
C THR A 57 -1.15 8.84 -10.87
N ASN A 58 -1.56 8.20 -9.77
CA ASN A 58 -0.72 7.26 -9.01
C ASN A 58 -0.37 5.97 -9.77
N HIS A 59 -0.63 5.89 -11.08
CA HIS A 59 -0.27 4.79 -11.98
C HIS A 59 0.81 5.18 -13.00
N VAL A 60 1.00 6.47 -13.28
CA VAL A 60 1.84 6.92 -14.40
C VAL A 60 3.33 6.97 -14.05
N SER A 61 3.71 6.91 -12.77
CA SER A 61 5.12 7.04 -12.36
C SER A 61 5.95 5.75 -12.43
N ALA A 62 5.50 4.72 -13.15
CA ALA A 62 6.28 3.49 -13.37
C ALA A 62 6.98 3.45 -14.73
N PHE A 63 6.70 4.38 -15.67
CA PHE A 63 7.24 4.26 -17.04
C PHE A 63 7.75 5.55 -17.72
N ASP A 64 7.62 6.74 -17.12
CA ASP A 64 8.20 7.95 -17.74
C ASP A 64 9.19 8.65 -16.80
N SER A 65 10.48 8.40 -17.05
CA SER A 65 11.61 9.05 -16.39
C SER A 65 11.92 10.46 -16.92
N ASN A 66 11.03 11.12 -17.66
CA ASN A 66 11.31 12.43 -18.23
C ASN A 66 10.07 13.34 -18.29
N SER A 67 9.61 13.81 -17.12
CA SER A 67 8.87 15.09 -17.08
C SER A 67 9.32 15.90 -15.87
N ALA A 68 10.54 16.40 -15.97
CA ALA A 68 11.05 17.46 -15.13
C ALA A 68 10.23 18.74 -15.37
N ARG A 69 9.27 19.04 -14.49
CA ARG A 69 9.04 20.38 -13.89
C ARG A 69 7.83 20.39 -12.95
N LYS A 70 8.11 20.85 -11.71
CA LYS A 70 7.17 21.31 -10.67
C LYS A 70 6.24 20.26 -10.05
N THR A 71 6.71 19.59 -9.00
CA THR A 71 6.33 19.88 -7.60
C THR A 71 6.89 18.77 -6.68
N ASN A 72 7.37 19.17 -5.50
CA ASN A 72 8.03 18.33 -4.51
C ASN A 72 7.12 17.19 -4.00
N HIS A 73 7.15 16.01 -4.61
CA HIS A 73 6.74 14.76 -3.94
C HIS A 73 7.55 13.57 -4.47
N ARG A 74 8.73 13.42 -3.86
CA ARG A 74 9.45 12.17 -3.52
C ARG A 74 8.95 10.91 -4.24
N VAL A 75 9.55 10.66 -5.40
CA VAL A 75 9.57 9.36 -6.08
C VAL A 75 10.32 8.37 -5.18
N LEU A 76 9.64 7.35 -4.66
CA LEU A 76 10.28 6.12 -4.20
C LEU A 76 9.43 4.94 -4.68
N THR A 77 10.10 4.14 -5.50
CA THR A 77 9.66 2.92 -6.15
C THR A 77 9.12 1.90 -5.14
N ASN A 78 7.87 1.49 -5.31
CA ASN A 78 7.29 0.35 -4.61
C ASN A 78 7.75 -0.93 -5.32
N HIS A 79 8.67 -1.67 -4.71
CA HIS A 79 8.92 -3.06 -5.06
C HIS A 79 7.69 -3.88 -4.65
N VAL A 80 6.78 -4.09 -5.61
CA VAL A 80 5.59 -4.95 -5.45
C VAL A 80 6.07 -6.40 -5.40
N SER A 81 6.20 -6.98 -4.21
CA SER A 81 6.16 -8.43 -4.10
C SER A 81 4.72 -8.87 -4.42
N ALA A 82 4.57 -9.62 -5.50
CA ALA A 82 3.30 -10.07 -6.05
C ALA A 82 2.51 -11.04 -5.15
N PHE A 83 2.77 -11.07 -3.84
CA PHE A 83 2.27 -12.11 -2.95
C PHE A 83 1.28 -11.67 -1.87
N ASP A 84 0.88 -10.40 -1.82
CA ASP A 84 -0.06 -9.95 -0.77
C ASP A 84 -1.08 -8.92 -1.26
N SER A 85 -1.80 -9.27 -2.33
CA SER A 85 -2.98 -8.51 -2.78
C SER A 85 -4.20 -8.85 -1.93
N ASN A 86 -4.16 -8.55 -0.63
CA ASN A 86 -5.37 -8.58 0.19
C ASN A 86 -6.27 -7.40 -0.22
N SER A 87 -7.22 -7.69 -1.12
CA SER A 87 -8.13 -6.75 -1.81
C SER A 87 -8.98 -5.88 -0.87
N ALA A 88 -9.10 -6.28 0.41
CA ALA A 88 -9.88 -5.60 1.44
C ALA A 88 -9.13 -4.45 2.16
N ARG A 89 -7.81 -4.30 1.97
CA ARG A 89 -7.03 -3.27 2.70
C ARG A 89 -7.45 -1.85 2.27
N LYS A 90 -7.96 -1.06 3.22
CA LYS A 90 -8.40 0.35 3.03
C LYS A 90 -7.26 1.36 3.09
N THR A 91 -6.13 0.97 3.68
CA THR A 91 -4.93 1.79 3.83
C THR A 91 -3.71 0.97 3.42
N ASN A 92 -2.85 1.57 2.62
CA ASN A 92 -1.56 1.00 2.25
C ASN A 92 -0.53 1.55 3.24
N HIS A 93 -0.51 1.01 4.46
CA HIS A 93 0.47 1.43 5.46
C HIS A 93 1.84 0.93 5.03
N ARG A 94 2.80 1.86 4.97
CA ARG A 94 4.19 1.54 4.68
C ARG A 94 4.76 0.73 5.84
N VAL A 95 5.35 -0.41 5.52
CA VAL A 95 6.20 -1.16 6.45
C VAL A 95 7.46 -0.33 6.71
N THR A 96 7.70 0.04 7.96
CA THR A 96 8.85 0.88 8.34
C THR A 96 10.17 0.10 8.31
N SER A 97 10.11 -1.22 8.50
CA SER A 97 11.26 -2.12 8.64
C SER A 97 11.03 -3.44 7.88
N PRO A 98 11.13 -3.43 6.53
CA PRO A 98 10.80 -4.59 5.70
C PRO A 98 11.67 -5.81 6.01
N GLU A 99 12.96 -5.59 6.30
CA GLU A 99 13.90 -6.68 6.62
C GLU A 99 13.56 -7.37 7.95
N THR A 100 13.15 -6.60 8.96
CA THR A 100 12.69 -7.16 10.24
C THR A 100 11.43 -8.00 10.04
N GLU A 101 10.49 -7.52 9.21
CA GLU A 101 9.25 -8.23 8.93
C GLU A 101 9.50 -9.53 8.16
N GLU A 102 10.39 -9.53 7.16
CA GLU A 102 10.75 -10.74 6.41
C GLU A 102 11.37 -11.82 7.31
N ARG A 103 12.37 -11.45 8.13
CA ARG A 103 12.99 -12.40 9.07
C ARG A 103 12.01 -12.89 10.13
N LEU A 104 11.07 -12.04 10.56
CA LEU A 104 10.03 -12.42 11.51
C LEU A 104 9.02 -13.41 10.88
N LEU A 105 8.60 -13.19 9.64
CA LEU A 105 7.71 -14.09 8.90
C LEU A 105 8.35 -15.46 8.68
N LEU A 106 9.63 -15.50 8.30
CA LEU A 106 10.38 -16.75 8.18
C LEU A 106 10.40 -17.53 9.51
N TRP A 107 10.64 -16.84 10.62
CA TRP A 107 10.61 -17.46 11.94
C TRP A 107 9.21 -17.99 12.31
N ILE A 108 8.14 -17.23 12.04
CA ILE A 108 6.75 -17.69 12.27
C ILE A 108 6.48 -18.96 11.47
N ARG A 109 6.83 -18.99 10.18
CA ARG A 109 6.65 -20.18 9.32
C ARG A 109 7.40 -21.39 9.84
N GLN A 110 8.63 -21.20 10.34
CA GLN A 110 9.38 -22.29 10.99
C GLN A 110 8.64 -22.79 12.22
N CYS A 111 8.15 -21.90 13.09
CA CYS A 111 7.40 -22.30 14.27
C CYS A 111 6.10 -23.06 13.92
N GLU A 112 5.39 -22.66 12.85
CA GLU A 112 4.23 -23.39 12.32
C GLU A 112 4.62 -24.80 11.84
N GLN A 113 5.72 -24.92 11.09
CA GLN A 113 6.25 -26.21 10.62
C GLN A 113 6.58 -27.15 11.77
N TYR A 114 7.18 -26.64 12.84
CA TYR A 114 7.50 -27.41 14.05
C TYR A 114 6.30 -27.60 14.99
N LYS A 115 5.10 -27.15 14.61
CA LYS A 115 3.87 -27.20 15.41
C LYS A 115 4.06 -26.62 16.82
N LEU A 116 4.88 -25.57 16.95
CA LEU A 116 5.07 -24.87 18.21
C LEU A 116 3.80 -24.08 18.52
N SER A 117 3.00 -24.59 19.46
CA SER A 117 1.68 -24.05 19.82
C SER A 117 1.71 -22.70 20.55
N ILE A 118 2.90 -22.13 20.81
CA ILE A 118 3.09 -20.95 21.69
C ILE A 118 3.64 -19.74 20.91
N ILE A 119 3.13 -19.51 19.69
CA ILE A 119 3.37 -18.23 19.02
C ILE A 119 2.32 -17.23 19.52
N THR A 120 2.55 -16.68 20.71
CA THR A 120 1.73 -15.59 21.23
C THR A 120 2.21 -14.24 20.70
N GLY A 121 1.36 -13.22 20.74
CA GLY A 121 1.76 -11.85 20.39
C GLY A 121 2.89 -11.28 21.26
N ALA A 122 3.14 -11.83 22.45
CA ALA A 122 4.29 -11.47 23.28
C ALA A 122 5.59 -12.05 22.70
N THR A 123 5.58 -13.33 22.31
CA THR A 123 6.72 -14.02 21.70
C THR A 123 7.10 -13.38 20.36
N ILE A 124 6.11 -13.02 19.54
CA ILE A 124 6.31 -12.33 18.25
C ILE A 124 7.03 -10.98 18.48
N ARG A 125 6.57 -10.18 19.44
CA ARG A 125 7.19 -8.88 19.77
C ARG A 125 8.63 -9.05 20.26
N ALA A 126 8.87 -9.97 21.20
CA ALA A 126 10.20 -10.25 21.71
C ALA A 126 11.17 -10.70 20.60
N LYS A 127 10.69 -11.51 19.64
CA LYS A 127 11.49 -11.93 18.49
C LYS A 127 11.75 -10.77 17.52
N ALA A 128 10.76 -9.93 17.25
CA ALA A 128 10.92 -8.75 16.40
C ALA A 128 11.97 -7.79 16.97
N ASP A 129 11.94 -7.52 18.27
CA ASP A 129 12.94 -6.67 18.94
C ASP A 129 14.35 -7.26 18.85
N LYS A 130 14.48 -8.59 18.98
CA LYS A 130 15.76 -9.28 18.83
C LYS A 130 16.30 -9.14 17.41
N ILE A 131 15.47 -9.42 16.40
CA ILE A 131 15.84 -9.28 14.99
C ILE A 131 16.25 -7.83 14.68
N HIS A 132 15.49 -6.86 15.19
CA HIS A 132 15.79 -5.44 14.99
C HIS A 132 17.16 -5.07 15.59
N ARG A 133 17.48 -5.52 16.81
CA ARG A 133 18.79 -5.31 17.43
C ARG A 133 19.92 -5.94 16.61
N GLU A 134 19.74 -7.17 16.14
CA GLU A 134 20.74 -7.87 15.32
C GLU A 134 21.03 -7.11 14.02
N ILE A 135 20.00 -6.60 13.34
CA ILE A 135 20.15 -5.81 12.11
C ILE A 135 20.88 -4.50 12.42
N VAL A 136 20.48 -3.77 13.46
CA VAL A 136 21.10 -2.49 13.83
C VAL A 136 22.58 -2.65 14.19
N ILE A 137 22.95 -3.73 14.88
CA ILE A 137 24.35 -3.99 15.26
C ILE A 137 25.20 -4.42 14.04
N SER A 138 24.56 -5.02 13.03
CA SER A 138 25.24 -5.53 11.83
C SER A 138 25.45 -4.49 10.73
N ILE A 139 25.08 -3.23 10.95
CA ILE A 139 25.42 -2.09 10.07
C ILE A 139 26.72 -1.50 10.62
N PRO A 140 27.91 -1.88 10.10
CA PRO A 140 29.15 -1.21 10.45
C PRO A 140 29.09 0.24 9.94
N ASP A 141 29.51 1.17 10.80
CA ASP A 141 29.79 2.57 10.48
C ASP A 141 31.00 2.64 9.52
N GLU A 142 30.78 2.35 8.24
CA GLU A 142 31.73 2.62 7.15
C GLU A 142 31.60 4.09 6.76
N SER A 143 32.05 5.00 7.63
CA SER A 143 32.21 6.43 7.33
C SER A 143 33.19 7.09 8.31
N GLY A 144 34.45 6.70 8.22
CA GLY A 144 35.51 7.30 9.04
C GLY A 144 36.90 7.03 8.50
N SER A 145 37.21 7.53 7.30
CA SER A 145 38.58 7.77 6.85
C SER A 145 38.64 9.07 6.05
#